data_AF-A0A352DN38-F1
#
_entry.id   AF-A0A352DN38-F1
#
_cell.length_a   1.000
_cell.length_b   1.000
_cell.length_c   1.000
_cell.angle_alpha   90.00
_cell.angle_beta   90.00
_cell.angle_gamma   90.00
#
_symmetry.space_group_name_H-M   'P 1'
#
loop_
_entity.id
_entity.type
_entity.pdbx_description
1 polymer ?
#
loop_
_entity_poly.entity_id
_entity_poly.type
_entity_poly.pdbx_seq_one_letter_code
_entity_poly.pdbx_strand_id
1 'polypeptide(L)' 'MKTALTIAGSDSSGGAGIQADIKTMTLNGVFAMSAVTALTAQNTMGVRSVQETLPEILRDQIDAVFEDIYPDAV' A
#
# COMPACT_ATOMS: atom_id res chain seq x y z
N MET A 1 -14.41 -2.44 -13.52
CA MET A 1 -12.98 -2.72 -13.27
C MET A 1 -12.90 -3.37 -11.91
N LYS A 2 -12.06 -4.39 -11.70
CA LYS A 2 -11.88 -4.98 -10.37
C LYS A 2 -11.07 -4.04 -9.48
N THR A 3 -11.35 -4.02 -8.18
CA THR A 3 -10.67 -3.18 -7.18
C THR A 3 -9.92 -4.05 -6.19
N ALA A 4 -8.71 -3.64 -5.77
CA ALA A 4 -7.97 -4.34 -4.73
C ALA A 4 -7.26 -3.37 -3.79
N LEU A 5 -7.23 -3.68 -2.50
CA LEU A 5 -6.56 -2.91 -1.46
C LEU A 5 -5.31 -3.66 -1.02
N THR A 6 -4.13 -3.06 -1.17
CA THR A 6 -2.92 -3.56 -0.49
C THR A 6 -2.79 -2.94 0.91
N ILE A 7 -2.40 -3.75 1.89
CA ILE A 7 -2.05 -3.30 3.26
C ILE A 7 -0.58 -3.67 3.51
N ALA A 8 0.33 -2.73 3.24
CA ALA A 8 1.76 -3.02 3.17
C ALA A 8 2.65 -1.81 3.55
N GLY A 9 3.94 -2.08 3.74
CA GLY A 9 4.95 -1.03 3.93
C GLY A 9 5.34 -0.36 2.62
N SER A 10 5.66 0.93 2.67
CA SER A 10 6.10 1.74 1.54
C SER A 10 7.60 1.61 1.31
N ASP A 11 7.98 1.19 0.11
CA ASP A 11 9.35 1.12 -0.38
C ASP A 11 9.67 2.32 -1.28
N SER A 12 10.57 3.19 -0.81
CA SER A 12 11.04 4.37 -1.56
C SER A 12 11.66 4.04 -2.92
N SER A 13 12.20 2.85 -3.11
CA SER A 13 12.80 2.41 -4.37
C SER A 13 11.75 1.98 -5.41
N GLY A 14 10.56 1.64 -4.94
CA GLY A 14 9.47 1.12 -5.74
C GLY A 14 9.67 -0.30 -6.28
N GLY A 15 10.63 -1.06 -5.73
CA GLY A 15 10.91 -2.46 -6.12
C GLY A 15 10.06 -3.49 -5.35
N ALA A 16 9.57 -3.12 -4.17
CA ALA A 16 8.73 -3.94 -3.29
C ALA A 16 7.57 -3.12 -2.69
N GLY A 17 6.90 -3.68 -1.67
CA GLY A 17 5.87 -2.99 -0.88
C GLY A 17 4.66 -2.56 -1.70
N ILE A 18 3.93 -1.58 -1.18
CA ILE A 18 2.75 -0.98 -1.82
C ILE A 18 3.04 -0.57 -3.28
N GLN A 19 4.25 -0.07 -3.57
CA GLN A 19 4.62 0.35 -4.92
C GLN A 19 4.64 -0.82 -5.89
N ALA A 20 5.18 -1.98 -5.49
CA ALA A 20 5.17 -3.19 -6.31
C ALA A 20 3.76 -3.77 -6.44
N ASP A 21 2.96 -3.72 -5.37
CA ASP A 21 1.57 -4.17 -5.38
C ASP A 21 0.72 -3.35 -6.35
N ILE A 22 0.76 -2.02 -6.24
CA ILE A 22 0.03 -1.09 -7.12
C ILE A 22 0.43 -1.29 -8.58
N LYS A 23 1.73 -1.41 -8.87
CA LYS A 23 2.21 -1.66 -10.24
C LYS A 23 1.65 -2.98 -10.77
N THR A 24 1.68 -4.03 -9.95
CA THR A 24 1.21 -5.36 -10.34
C THR A 24 -0.29 -5.36 -10.61
N MET A 25 -1.08 -4.81 -9.69
CA MET A 25 -2.54 -4.69 -9.83
C MET A 25 -2.91 -3.85 -11.07
N THR A 26 -2.28 -2.69 -11.24
CA THR A 26 -2.52 -1.79 -12.37
C THR A 26 -2.20 -2.48 -13.70
N LEU A 27 -1.07 -3.18 -13.80
CA LEU A 27 -0.68 -3.93 -15.01
C LEU A 27 -1.62 -5.10 -15.31
N ASN A 28 -2.35 -5.60 -14.32
CA ASN A 28 -3.39 -6.63 -14.47
C ASN A 28 -4.81 -6.04 -14.64
N GLY A 29 -4.94 -4.72 -14.85
CA GLY A 29 -6.24 -4.08 -15.06
C GLY A 29 -7.12 -3.97 -13.80
N VAL A 30 -6.50 -4.02 -12.63
CA VAL A 30 -7.14 -3.84 -11.32
C VAL A 30 -6.88 -2.41 -10.83
N PHE A 31 -7.93 -1.74 -10.35
CA PHE A 31 -7.80 -0.45 -9.68
C PHE A 31 -7.21 -0.67 -8.28
N ALA A 32 -5.98 -0.19 -8.08
CA ALA A 32 -5.23 -0.42 -6.87
C ALA A 32 -5.44 0.70 -5.85
N MET A 33 -5.71 0.31 -4.60
CA MET A 33 -5.82 1.19 -3.43
C MET A 33 -4.82 0.73 -2.37
N SER A 34 -4.57 1.54 -1.36
CA SER A 34 -3.55 1.23 -0.38
C SER A 34 -3.82 1.74 1.03
N ALA A 35 -3.41 0.95 2.02
CA ALA A 35 -3.21 1.38 3.40
C ALA A 35 -1.75 1.11 3.81
N VAL A 36 -1.01 2.16 4.15
CA VAL A 36 0.43 2.09 4.41
C VAL A 36 0.70 1.75 5.88
N THR A 37 1.37 0.64 6.13
CA THR A 37 1.69 0.18 7.50
C THR A 37 2.99 0.78 8.05
N ALA A 38 3.93 1.12 7.18
CA ALA A 38 5.17 1.79 7.53
C ALA A 38 5.74 2.55 6.33
N LEU A 39 6.42 3.66 6.59
CA LEU A 39 7.25 4.35 5.62
C LEU A 39 8.70 3.87 5.77
N THR A 40 9.31 3.42 4.68
CA THR A 40 10.74 3.03 4.70
C THR A 40 11.56 3.94 3.79
N ALA A 41 12.73 4.37 4.30
CA ALA A 41 13.79 4.91 3.45
C ALA A 41 14.62 3.74 2.91
N GLN A 42 14.12 3.10 1.86
CA GLN A 42 14.67 1.88 1.28
C GLN A 42 15.24 2.11 -0.13
N ASN A 43 16.30 1.38 -0.47
CA ASN A 43 16.80 1.20 -1.83
C ASN A 43 17.25 -0.25 -2.06
N THR A 44 17.80 -0.54 -3.23
CA THR A 44 18.24 -1.90 -3.60
C THR A 44 19.38 -2.45 -2.74
N MET A 45 20.04 -1.62 -1.94
CA MET A 45 21.12 -2.01 -1.03
C MET A 45 20.65 -2.20 0.42
N GLY A 46 19.39 -1.91 0.72
CA GLY A 46 18.78 -2.13 2.04
C GLY A 46 17.90 -1.00 2.53
N VAL A 47 17.51 -1.10 3.80
CA VAL A 47 16.63 -0.16 4.51
C VAL A 47 17.46 0.71 5.44
N ARG A 48 17.33 2.03 5.34
CA ARG A 48 18.04 2.99 6.19
C ARG A 48 17.25 3.38 7.43
N SER A 49 15.94 3.53 7.30
CA SER A 49 15.04 3.87 8.39
C SER A 49 13.63 3.36 8.11
N VAL A 50 12.88 3.16 9.20
CA VAL A 50 11.48 2.75 9.20
C VAL A 50 10.73 3.68 10.15
N GLN A 51 9.59 4.19 9.70
CA GLN A 51 8.61 4.85 10.53
C GLN A 51 7.31 4.08 10.44
N GLU A 52 6.87 3.48 11.55
CA GLU A 52 5.60 2.77 11.60
C GLU A 52 4.42 3.76 11.54
N THR A 53 3.37 3.38 10.83
CA THR A 53 2.11 4.11 10.85
C THR A 53 1.41 3.82 12.17
N LEU A 54 0.91 4.88 12.83
CA LEU A 54 0.14 4.70 14.06
C LEU A 54 -1.13 3.86 13.79
N PRO A 55 -1.52 2.94 14.67
CA PRO A 55 -2.68 2.06 14.45
C PRO A 55 -3.98 2.80 14.11
N GLU A 56 -4.21 3.97 14.70
CA GLU A 56 -5.35 4.84 14.41
C GLU A 56 -5.32 5.36 12.97
N ILE A 57 -4.16 5.79 12.47
CA ILE A 57 -4.01 6.26 11.09
C ILE A 57 -4.14 5.10 10.11
N LEU A 58 -3.68 3.89 10.47
CA LEU A 58 -3.89 2.70 9.63
C LEU A 58 -5.38 2.34 9.54
N ARG A 59 -6.10 2.44 10.66
CA ARG A 59 -7.55 2.23 10.68
C ARG A 59 -8.27 3.26 9.82
N ASP A 60 -7.95 4.54 9.99
CA ASP A 60 -8.58 5.62 9.22
C ASP A 60 -8.35 5.45 7.70
N GLN A 61 -7.18 4.96 7.28
CA GLN A 61 -6.92 4.63 5.87
C GLN A 61 -7.81 3.50 5.35
N ILE A 62 -7.97 2.43 6.14
CA ILE A 62 -8.80 1.28 5.77
C ILE A 62 -10.27 1.72 5.72
N ASP A 63 -10.76 2.40 6.75
CA ASP A 63 -12.13 2.89 6.82
C ASP A 63 -12.43 3.83 5.64
N ALA A 64 -11.54 4.78 5.33
CA ALA A 64 -11.70 5.67 4.18
C ALA A 64 -11.83 4.94 2.83
N VAL A 65 -11.11 3.82 2.63
CA VAL A 65 -11.24 3.01 1.41
C VAL A 65 -12.57 2.25 1.39
N PHE A 66 -12.91 1.59 2.51
CA PHE A 66 -14.13 0.78 2.60
C PHE A 66 -15.43 1.61 2.57
N GLU A 67 -15.37 2.89 2.91
CA GLU A 67 -16.50 3.82 2.86
C GLU A 67 -16.77 4.40 1.46
N ASP A 68 -15.80 4.40 0.55
CA ASP A 68 -15.92 5.00 -0.80
C ASP A 68 -15.77 3.95 -1.92
N ILE A 69 -14.55 3.44 -2.15
CA ILE A 69 -14.26 2.47 -3.21
C ILE A 69 -14.03 1.10 -2.57
N TYR A 70 -15.14 0.39 -2.32
CA TYR A 70 -15.09 -0.92 -1.69
C TYR A 70 -14.19 -1.90 -2.50
N PRO A 71 -13.20 -2.56 -1.87
CA PRO A 71 -12.29 -3.48 -2.55
C PRO A 71 -12.97 -4.83 -2.87
N ASP A 72 -12.82 -5.35 -4.09
CA ASP A 72 -13.18 -6.73 -4.42
C ASP A 72 -12.26 -7.76 -3.74
N ALA A 73 -11.03 -7.35 -3.38
CA ALA A 73 -10.01 -8.16 -2.72
C ALA A 73 -9.08 -7.34 -1.83
N VAL A 74 -8.55 -7.97 -0.78
CA VAL A 74 -7.50 -7.44 0.11
C VAL A 74 -6.31 -8.38 0.09
#